data_AF-A0A3B9IMT5-F1
#
_entry.id   AF-A0A3B9IMT5-F1
#
_cell.length_a   1.000
_cell.length_b   1.000
_cell.length_c   1.000
_cell.angle_alpha   90.00
_cell.angle_beta   90.00
_cell.angle_gamma   90.00
#
_symmetry.space_group_name_H-M   'P 1'
#
loop_
_entity.id
_entity.type
_entity.pdbx_description
1 polymer ?
#
loop_
_entity_poly.entity_id
_entity_poly.type
_entity_poly.pdbx_seq_one_letter_code
_entity_poly.pdbx_strand_id
1 'polypeptide(L)' 'MKTRYSFGGDEHIFVEMDEEMSLDAFFKALTMSNAVKAAAIAGVTEV' A
#
# COMPACT_ATOMS: atom_id res chain seq x y z
N MET A 1 4.72 -4.48 -13.48
CA MET A 1 4.39 -3.60 -12.35
C MET A 1 3.20 -2.69 -12.69
N LYS A 2 2.00 -3.14 -12.32
CA LYS A 2 0.77 -2.35 -12.38
C LYS A 2 0.16 -2.37 -10.98
N THR A 3 0.24 -1.26 -10.27
CA THR A 3 -0.43 -1.13 -8.97
C THR A 3 -1.93 -1.20 -9.17
N ARG A 4 -2.61 -2.09 -8.44
CA ARG A 4 -4.07 -2.15 -8.43
C ARG A 4 -4.58 -1.69 -7.08
N TYR A 5 -5.67 -0.92 -7.13
CA TYR A 5 -6.36 -0.42 -5.96
C TYR A 5 -7.75 -1.03 -5.93
N SER A 6 -8.14 -1.55 -4.79
CA SER A 6 -9.48 -2.06 -4.55
C SER A 6 -9.96 -1.64 -3.16
N PHE A 7 -11.27 -1.67 -2.95
CA PHE A 7 -11.84 -1.48 -1.62
C PHE A 7 -11.65 -2.77 -0.81
N GLY A 8 -11.02 -2.66 0.35
CA GLY A 8 -10.84 -3.74 1.33
C GLY A 8 -11.97 -3.80 2.36
N GLY A 9 -13.13 -3.24 2.03
CA GLY A 9 -14.22 -2.96 2.97
C GLY A 9 -14.84 -1.60 2.68
N ASP A 10 -15.48 -1.03 3.68
CA ASP A 10 -16.01 0.33 3.69
C ASP A 10 -14.95 1.38 4.09
N GLU A 11 -14.03 1.01 5.00
CA GLU A 11 -13.03 1.95 5.55
C GLU A 11 -11.59 1.71 5.04
N HIS A 12 -11.37 0.68 4.23
CA HIS A 12 -10.02 0.28 3.79
C HIS A 12 -9.83 0.34 2.27
N ILE A 13 -8.63 0.74 1.86
CA ILE A 13 -8.13 0.58 0.50
C ILE A 13 -7.03 -0.48 0.50
N PHE A 14 -7.21 -1.51 -0.33
CA PHE A 14 -6.19 -2.53 -0.58
C PHE A 14 -5.38 -2.17 -1.82
N VAL A 15 -4.07 -2.32 -1.70
CA VAL A 15 -3.11 -1.99 -2.76
C VAL A 15 -2.29 -3.21 -3.10
N GLU A 16 -2.49 -3.74 -4.31
CA GLU A 16 -1.67 -4.81 -4.86
C GLU A 16 -0.50 -4.22 -5.63
N MET A 17 0.73 -4.52 -5.20
CA MET A 17 1.94 -3.94 -5.80
C MET A 17 2.32 -4.58 -7.13
N ASP A 18 2.30 -5.91 -7.17
CA ASP A 18 2.58 -6.70 -8.35
C ASP A 18 1.87 -8.07 -8.24
N GLU A 19 1.63 -8.73 -9.38
CA GLU A 19 1.13 -10.11 -9.40
C GLU A 19 2.25 -11.12 -9.13
N GLU A 20 3.48 -10.75 -9.49
CA GLU A 20 4.65 -11.57 -9.21
C GLU A 20 5.11 -11.36 -7.76
N MET A 21 5.16 -12.45 -6.98
CA MET A 21 5.75 -12.46 -5.65
C MET A 21 7.28 -12.34 -5.75
N SER A 22 7.78 -11.10 -5.83
CA SER A 22 9.20 -10.78 -5.94
C SER A 22 9.72 -10.00 -4.73
N LEU A 23 11.02 -10.13 -4.48
CA LEU A 23 11.69 -9.39 -3.40
C LEU A 23 11.67 -7.87 -3.63
N ASP A 24 11.74 -7.43 -4.89
CA ASP A 24 11.65 -6.01 -5.25
C ASP A 24 10.24 -5.45 -4.97
N ALA A 25 9.18 -6.20 -5.30
CA ALA A 25 7.81 -5.83 -4.94
C ALA A 25 7.61 -5.77 -3.42
N PHE A 26 8.21 -6.70 -2.67
CA PHE A 26 8.18 -6.68 -1.20
C PHE A 26 8.82 -5.41 -0.61
N PHE A 27 10.04 -5.06 -1.05
CA PHE A 27 10.69 -3.84 -0.57
C PHE A 27 9.93 -2.58 -0.95
N LYS A 28 9.38 -2.52 -2.18
CA LYS A 28 8.52 -1.40 -2.60
C LYS A 28 7.29 -1.25 -1.73
N ALA A 29 6.59 -2.35 -1.42
CA ALA A 29 5.43 -2.31 -0.52
C ALA A 29 5.83 -1.82 0.88
N LEU A 30 6.92 -2.33 1.44
CA LEU A 30 7.42 -1.91 2.76
C LEU A 30 7.79 -0.43 2.81
N THR A 31 8.54 0.06 1.82
CA THR A 31 8.92 1.47 1.73
C THR A 31 7.70 2.37 1.53
N MET A 32 6.72 1.95 0.73
CA MET A 32 5.46 2.67 0.54
C MET A 32 4.67 2.81 1.83
N SER A 33 4.46 1.73 2.57
CA SER A 33 3.74 1.78 3.86
C SER A 33 4.42 2.74 4.84
N ASN A 34 5.75 2.73 4.92
CA ASN A 34 6.49 3.66 5.77
C ASN A 34 6.37 5.12 5.32
N ALA A 35 6.41 5.38 4.01
CA ALA A 35 6.25 6.73 3.46
C ALA A 35 4.85 7.30 3.72
N VAL A 36 3.79 6.49 3.59
CA VAL A 36 2.42 6.92 3.89
C VAL A 36 2.25 7.22 5.38
N LYS A 37 2.80 6.38 6.27
CA LYS A 37 2.82 6.65 7.72
C LYS A 37 3.54 7.96 8.04
N ALA A 38 4.70 8.20 7.42
CA ALA A 38 5.49 9.41 7.65
C ALA A 38 4.82 10.69 7.11
N ALA A 39 3.97 10.57 6.09
CA ALA A 39 3.27 11.71 5.50
C ALA A 39 2.17 12.30 6.40
N ALA A 40 1.76 11.60 7.46
CA ALA A 40 0.75 12.06 8.43
C ALA A 40 -0.52 12.63 7.76
N ILE A 41 -1.01 11.92 6.74
CA ILE A 41 -2.14 12.35 5.91
C ILE A 41 -3.40 12.41 6.79
N ALA A 42 -4.04 13.59 6.81
CA ALA A 42 -5.28 13.78 7.57
C ALA A 42 -6.37 12.79 7.11
N GLY A 43 -6.94 12.04 8.05
CA GLY A 43 -7.97 11.04 7.80
C GLY A 43 -7.46 9.62 7.55
N VAL A 44 -6.14 9.42 7.38
CA VAL A 44 -5.55 8.07 7.37
C VAL A 44 -5.29 7.65 8.82
N THR A 45 -5.99 6.61 9.27
CA THR A 45 -5.90 6.11 10.64
C THR A 45 -4.86 5.00 10.79
N GLU A 46 -4.73 4.13 9.79
CA GLU A 46 -3.80 3.01 9.77
C GLU A 46 -3.28 2.69 8.37
N VAL A 47 -2.10 2.04 8.32
CA VAL A 47 -1.39 1.61 7.10
C VAL A 47 -0.65 0.31 7.35
#